data_AF-A0AAX7SEL2-F1
#
_entry.id   AF-A0AAX7SEL2-F1
#
_cell.length_a   1.000
_cell.length_b   1.000
_cell.length_c   1.000
_cell.angle_alpha   90.00
_cell.angle_beta   90.00
_cell.angle_gamma   90.00
#
_symmetry.space_group_name_H-M   'P 1'
#
loop_
_entity.id
_entity.type
_entity.pdbx_description
1 polymer ?
#
loop_
_entity_poly.entity_id
_entity_poly.type
_entity_poly.pdbx_seq_one_letter_code
_entity_poly.pdbx_strand_id
1 'polypeptide(L)'
;LKRKGCILFPLLLLLSLLSWFGTSHCCLQDPASAYRFTGAVCRLTYPAAVVLNEKTTKVIEAAFQHARYPSMKGEKSLLFIGKVMYGLDNLEIHNLSIGQSAFELHPGEGIAMEISNVSAVFKGSIQYGYGSWLVNFGHSVDFEIDSQIDLGINPKLYCGDGKVAADTADCYLNFHKLRLHLQGDKEPNWLKKLFTDFISLTVKLVIKGQICKEINKAANILADFIQDTAEQFLTDGDISVDIGIAAAPVITANYIESYHKGLTKYNNKVAVINESVFQPSHLTEDRMIYFWISDQFLNPMLKAAHQDGRFQLNVSGEELTSDICGIFLMLLWFVPVLGVELTRLLDKQGLYQFDLFNPEVLPRDGFVVIQMDFGFPHHLLVEFLKRTLQ
;
A
#
# COMPACT_ATOMS: atom_id res chain seq x y z
N LEU A 1 64.98 -11.80 -27.18
CA LEU A 1 64.57 -12.96 -26.36
C LEU A 1 63.72 -12.49 -25.18
N LYS A 2 62.68 -13.27 -24.86
CA LYS A 2 61.66 -13.16 -23.80
C LYS A 2 62.13 -12.69 -22.40
N ARG A 3 61.27 -11.91 -21.74
CA ARG A 3 60.62 -12.36 -20.48
C ARG A 3 59.28 -11.65 -20.25
N LYS A 4 58.26 -12.49 -20.00
CA LYS A 4 56.88 -12.18 -19.62
C LYS A 4 56.85 -11.72 -18.16
N GLY A 5 55.94 -10.81 -17.81
CA GLY A 5 55.71 -10.39 -16.43
C GLY A 5 54.37 -9.67 -16.24
N CYS A 6 53.35 -10.46 -15.88
CA CYS A 6 52.12 -10.09 -15.15
C CYS A 6 51.20 -9.00 -15.72
N ILE A 7 50.41 -9.38 -16.74
CA ILE A 7 49.02 -8.93 -16.88
C ILE A 7 48.19 -9.76 -15.88
N LEU A 8 48.23 -9.42 -14.60
CA LEU A 8 47.41 -10.07 -13.56
C LEU A 8 46.88 -9.08 -12.52
N PHE A 9 47.10 -7.77 -12.72
CA PHE A 9 46.74 -6.76 -11.73
C PHE A 9 45.44 -5.98 -12.00
N PRO A 10 44.94 -5.80 -13.24
CA PRO A 10 43.66 -5.12 -13.41
C PRO A 10 42.45 -6.07 -13.29
N LEU A 11 42.62 -7.39 -13.46
CA LEU A 11 41.52 -8.36 -13.34
C LEU A 11 41.19 -8.70 -11.87
N LEU A 12 42.21 -8.78 -11.01
CA LEU A 12 42.01 -9.04 -9.58
C LEU A 12 41.38 -7.85 -8.85
N LEU A 13 41.63 -6.62 -9.30
CA LEU A 13 40.98 -5.41 -8.79
C LEU A 13 39.50 -5.32 -9.22
N LEU A 14 39.17 -5.82 -10.42
CA LEU A 14 37.77 -5.92 -10.88
C LEU A 14 37.02 -7.03 -10.11
N LEU A 15 37.68 -8.14 -9.81
CA LEU A 15 37.13 -9.25 -9.01
C LEU A 15 37.01 -8.89 -7.52
N SER A 16 37.90 -8.07 -6.97
CA SER A 16 37.83 -7.62 -5.57
C SER A 16 36.80 -6.52 -5.32
N LEU A 17 36.39 -5.78 -6.35
CA LEU A 17 35.24 -4.86 -6.28
C LEU A 17 33.90 -5.61 -6.36
N LEU A 18 33.87 -6.83 -6.89
CA LEU A 18 32.68 -7.70 -6.85
C LEU A 18 32.49 -8.40 -5.51
N SER A 19 33.54 -8.51 -4.68
CA SER A 19 33.48 -9.18 -3.37
C SER A 19 33.16 -8.25 -2.19
N TRP A 20 32.81 -6.98 -2.44
CA TRP A 20 32.37 -6.05 -1.39
C TRP A 20 30.90 -5.63 -1.45
N PHE A 21 30.14 -6.19 -2.39
CA PHE A 21 28.69 -6.28 -2.22
C PHE A 21 28.42 -7.37 -1.20
N GLY A 22 28.42 -7.00 0.09
CA GLY A 22 27.65 -7.77 1.07
C GLY A 22 26.29 -8.03 0.46
N THR A 23 25.83 -9.29 0.50
CA THR A 23 24.60 -9.81 -0.10
C THR A 23 23.50 -8.77 -0.03
N SER A 24 23.38 -8.00 -1.11
CA SER A 24 22.65 -6.75 -1.07
C SER A 24 21.18 -7.09 -1.10
N HIS A 25 20.42 -6.36 -0.29
CA HIS A 25 18.96 -6.38 -0.15
C HIS A 25 18.18 -6.07 -1.45
N CYS A 26 18.77 -6.27 -2.63
CA CYS A 26 18.17 -5.94 -3.91
C CYS A 26 17.25 -7.05 -4.37
N CYS A 27 16.02 -6.67 -4.69
CA CYS A 27 15.08 -7.51 -5.40
C CYS A 27 15.60 -7.90 -6.78
N LEU A 28 15.25 -9.12 -7.20
CA LEU A 28 15.54 -9.63 -8.52
C LEU A 28 14.68 -8.88 -9.55
N GLN A 29 15.28 -8.58 -10.70
CA GLN A 29 14.61 -7.85 -11.78
C GLN A 29 13.57 -8.71 -12.50
N ASP A 30 13.89 -9.99 -12.69
CA ASP A 30 12.99 -10.96 -13.29
C ASP A 30 12.25 -11.74 -12.19
N PRO A 31 10.90 -11.67 -12.12
CA PRO A 31 10.11 -12.41 -11.14
C PRO A 31 10.34 -13.93 -11.19
N ALA A 32 10.52 -14.51 -12.38
CA ALA A 32 10.70 -15.96 -12.51
C ALA A 32 12.00 -16.43 -11.83
N SER A 33 13.05 -15.60 -11.90
CA SER A 33 14.31 -15.83 -11.19
C SER A 33 14.17 -15.83 -9.66
N ALA A 34 13.11 -15.23 -9.12
CA ALA A 34 12.82 -15.18 -7.69
C ALA A 34 12.13 -16.44 -7.15
N TYR A 35 11.52 -17.26 -8.00
CA TYR A 35 10.73 -18.43 -7.56
C TYR A 35 11.56 -19.39 -6.70
N ARG A 36 12.81 -19.67 -7.08
CA ARG A 36 13.72 -20.53 -6.31
C ARG A 36 14.11 -20.01 -4.92
N PHE A 37 13.90 -18.72 -4.65
CA PHE A 37 14.20 -18.08 -3.37
C PHE A 37 12.94 -17.71 -2.57
N THR A 38 11.77 -18.12 -3.07
CA THR A 38 10.48 -17.72 -2.50
C THR A 38 10.03 -18.72 -1.45
N GLY A 39 9.93 -18.29 -0.19
CA GLY A 39 9.39 -19.08 0.90
C GLY A 39 7.88 -18.97 1.04
N ALA A 40 7.31 -17.84 0.62
CA ALA A 40 5.86 -17.63 0.60
C ALA A 40 5.41 -16.76 -0.59
N VAL A 41 4.21 -17.01 -1.11
CA VAL A 41 3.56 -16.18 -2.14
C VAL A 41 2.20 -15.76 -1.64
N CYS A 42 1.85 -14.50 -1.89
CA CYS A 42 0.49 -13.99 -1.71
C CYS A 42 -0.08 -13.66 -3.08
N ARG A 43 -1.22 -14.26 -3.44
CA ARG A 43 -1.96 -13.93 -4.66
C ARG A 43 -3.33 -13.37 -4.28
N LEU A 44 -3.58 -12.16 -4.73
CA LEU A 44 -4.85 -11.45 -4.60
C LEU A 44 -5.54 -11.44 -5.97
N THR A 45 -6.67 -12.14 -6.09
CA THR A 45 -7.38 -12.26 -7.37
C THR A 45 -8.30 -11.09 -7.64
N TYR A 46 -8.83 -11.00 -8.86
CA TYR A 46 -9.72 -9.93 -9.28
C TYR A 46 -10.94 -9.76 -8.36
N PRO A 47 -11.66 -10.82 -7.92
CA PRO A 47 -12.72 -10.68 -6.92
C PRO A 47 -12.30 -10.02 -5.61
N ALA A 48 -11.08 -10.27 -5.13
CA ALA A 48 -10.55 -9.60 -3.94
C ALA A 48 -10.35 -8.10 -4.19
N ALA A 49 -9.77 -7.75 -5.35
CA ALA A 49 -9.57 -6.35 -5.73
C ALA A 49 -10.90 -5.61 -5.85
N VAL A 50 -11.97 -6.27 -6.30
CA VAL A 50 -13.33 -5.72 -6.31
C VAL A 50 -13.82 -5.38 -4.90
N VAL A 51 -13.67 -6.30 -3.94
CA VAL A 51 -14.06 -6.06 -2.53
C VAL A 51 -13.25 -4.91 -1.92
N LEU A 52 -11.95 -4.83 -2.23
CA LEU A 52 -11.11 -3.72 -1.76
C LEU A 52 -11.52 -2.38 -2.38
N ASN A 53 -11.90 -2.37 -3.67
CA ASN A 53 -12.33 -1.16 -4.36
C ASN A 53 -13.60 -0.53 -3.76
N GLU A 54 -14.46 -1.31 -3.10
CA GLU A 54 -15.62 -0.78 -2.38
C GLU A 54 -15.24 0.20 -1.27
N LYS A 55 -14.01 0.13 -0.74
CA LYS A 55 -13.53 1.02 0.33
C LYS A 55 -12.57 2.09 -0.17
N THR A 56 -12.14 2.04 -1.44
CA THR A 56 -11.27 3.05 -2.05
C THR A 56 -11.83 4.47 -1.87
N THR A 57 -13.14 4.65 -2.04
CA THR A 57 -13.78 5.97 -1.93
C THR A 57 -13.53 6.63 -0.57
N LYS A 58 -13.46 5.86 0.52
CA LYS A 58 -13.17 6.37 1.87
C LYS A 58 -11.70 6.79 2.03
N VAL A 59 -10.78 6.06 1.39
CA VAL A 59 -9.35 6.42 1.38
C VAL A 59 -9.14 7.72 0.60
N ILE A 60 -9.80 7.86 -0.55
CA ILE A 60 -9.74 9.07 -1.36
C ILE A 60 -10.41 10.26 -0.64
N GLU A 61 -11.57 10.05 -0.03
CA GLU A 61 -12.24 11.06 0.78
C GLU A 61 -11.30 11.61 1.87
N ALA A 62 -10.64 10.71 2.58
CA ALA A 62 -9.67 11.03 3.62
C ALA A 62 -8.47 11.83 3.06
N ALA A 63 -7.92 11.43 1.90
CA ALA A 63 -6.82 12.16 1.26
C ALA A 63 -7.22 13.59 0.85
N PHE A 64 -8.43 13.79 0.31
CA PHE A 64 -8.94 15.13 -0.01
C PHE A 64 -9.10 15.98 1.25
N GLN A 65 -9.69 15.44 2.32
CA GLN A 65 -9.92 16.16 3.58
C GLN A 65 -8.62 16.57 4.28
N HIS A 66 -7.55 15.78 4.15
CA HIS A 66 -6.25 16.06 4.77
C HIS A 66 -5.34 16.94 3.94
N ALA A 67 -5.63 17.11 2.65
CA ALA A 67 -4.84 17.95 1.77
C ALA A 67 -4.83 19.41 2.25
N ARG A 68 -3.62 19.98 2.33
CA ARG A 68 -3.40 21.37 2.72
C ARG A 68 -3.01 22.18 1.50
N TYR A 69 -3.79 23.21 1.21
CA TYR A 69 -3.60 24.04 0.02
C TYR A 69 -2.81 25.31 0.37
N PRO A 70 -1.62 25.51 -0.21
CA PRO A 70 -0.80 26.68 0.09
C PRO A 70 -1.44 27.97 -0.47
N SER A 71 -1.12 29.10 0.16
CA SER A 71 -1.47 30.42 -0.37
C SER A 71 -0.93 30.63 -1.78
N MET A 72 -1.76 31.18 -2.67
CA MET A 72 -1.41 31.44 -4.06
C MET A 72 -1.40 32.94 -4.31
N LYS A 73 -0.23 33.50 -4.60
CA LYS A 73 -0.07 34.93 -4.86
C LYS A 73 0.34 35.16 -6.31
N GLY A 74 -0.10 36.29 -6.87
CA GLY A 74 0.24 36.64 -8.23
C GLY A 74 -0.03 38.10 -8.54
N GLU A 75 0.37 38.48 -9.74
CA GLU A 75 0.20 39.81 -10.29
C GLU A 75 -0.28 39.70 -11.73
N LYS A 76 -1.26 40.52 -12.10
CA LYS A 76 -1.72 40.61 -13.48
C LYS A 76 -2.08 42.03 -13.87
N SER A 77 -1.66 42.43 -15.07
CA SER A 77 -2.12 43.65 -15.71
C SER A 77 -3.44 43.39 -16.42
N LEU A 78 -4.49 44.10 -16.02
CA LEU A 78 -5.82 44.04 -16.62
C LEU A 78 -6.10 45.31 -17.42
N LEU A 79 -6.79 45.14 -18.55
CA LEU A 79 -7.22 46.27 -19.39
C LEU A 79 -8.12 47.21 -18.57
N PHE A 80 -7.87 48.52 -18.66
CA PHE A 80 -8.60 49.60 -17.95
C PHE A 80 -8.47 49.66 -16.42
N ILE A 81 -8.01 48.60 -15.76
CA ILE A 81 -7.85 48.53 -14.29
C ILE A 81 -6.38 48.72 -13.88
N GLY A 82 -5.44 48.39 -14.78
CA GLY A 82 -4.01 48.47 -14.52
C GLY A 82 -3.49 47.21 -13.83
N LYS A 83 -2.37 47.37 -13.12
CA LYS A 83 -1.67 46.28 -12.44
C LYS A 83 -2.37 45.92 -11.13
N VAL A 84 -2.81 44.67 -11.02
CA VAL A 84 -3.50 44.12 -9.85
C VAL A 84 -2.63 43.03 -9.23
N MET A 85 -2.42 43.14 -7.92
CA MET A 85 -1.85 42.07 -7.11
C MET A 85 -2.99 41.33 -6.43
N TYR A 86 -2.89 40.00 -6.40
CA TYR A 86 -3.89 39.15 -5.75
C TYR A 86 -3.22 38.04 -4.94
N GLY A 87 -3.92 37.58 -3.91
CA GLY A 87 -3.57 36.45 -3.06
C GLY A 87 -4.81 35.65 -2.72
N LEU A 88 -4.77 34.33 -2.92
CA LEU A 88 -5.78 33.40 -2.41
C LEU A 88 -5.17 32.73 -1.20
N ASP A 89 -5.79 32.93 -0.05
CA ASP A 89 -5.30 32.46 1.24
C ASP A 89 -6.34 31.53 1.89
N ASN A 90 -5.87 30.65 2.78
CA ASN A 90 -6.69 29.76 3.60
C ASN A 90 -7.68 28.92 2.78
N LEU A 91 -7.22 28.37 1.65
CA LEU A 91 -8.05 27.47 0.85
C LEU A 91 -8.23 26.14 1.59
N GLU A 92 -9.48 25.79 1.90
CA GLU A 92 -9.84 24.56 2.61
C GLU A 92 -11.07 23.90 1.98
N ILE A 93 -11.16 22.57 2.07
CA ILE A 93 -12.36 21.83 1.67
C ILE A 93 -13.40 21.94 2.78
N HIS A 94 -14.61 22.36 2.43
CA HIS A 94 -15.73 22.43 3.37
C HIS A 94 -16.76 21.33 3.12
N ASN A 95 -17.12 21.09 1.86
CA ASN A 95 -18.02 20.01 1.47
C ASN A 95 -17.34 19.12 0.44
N LEU A 96 -17.42 17.81 0.64
CA LEU A 96 -16.87 16.81 -0.26
C LEU A 96 -17.88 15.69 -0.45
N SER A 97 -18.02 15.25 -1.70
CA SER A 97 -18.73 14.03 -2.05
C SER A 97 -17.88 13.29 -3.07
N ILE A 98 -17.54 12.04 -2.74
CA ILE A 98 -16.87 11.12 -3.66
C ILE A 98 -17.95 10.30 -4.36
N GLY A 99 -17.90 10.23 -5.69
CA GLY A 99 -18.82 9.44 -6.48
C GLY A 99 -18.45 7.96 -6.51
N GLN A 100 -18.15 7.43 -7.69
CA GLN A 100 -17.89 6.01 -7.91
C GLN A 100 -16.41 5.75 -8.16
N SER A 101 -15.89 4.65 -7.61
CA SER A 101 -14.54 4.15 -7.87
C SER A 101 -14.60 2.94 -8.78
N ALA A 102 -13.86 2.96 -9.88
CA ALA A 102 -13.64 1.83 -10.76
C ALA A 102 -12.13 1.53 -10.84
N PHE A 103 -11.79 0.29 -11.17
CA PHE A 103 -10.41 -0.09 -11.41
C PHE A 103 -10.29 -1.15 -12.50
N GLU A 104 -9.10 -1.26 -13.08
CA GLU A 104 -8.71 -2.30 -14.02
C GLU A 104 -7.25 -2.74 -13.73
N LEU A 105 -6.96 -4.03 -13.91
CA LEU A 105 -5.59 -4.54 -13.80
C LEU A 105 -4.97 -4.59 -15.19
N HIS A 106 -3.88 -3.84 -15.40
CA HIS A 106 -3.16 -3.82 -16.67
C HIS A 106 -1.90 -4.69 -16.56
N PRO A 107 -1.84 -5.85 -17.27
CA PRO A 107 -0.73 -6.78 -17.17
C PRO A 107 0.63 -6.13 -17.44
N GLY A 108 1.55 -6.28 -16.50
CA GLY A 108 2.91 -5.72 -16.61
C GLY A 108 3.03 -4.19 -16.52
N GLU A 109 1.92 -3.47 -16.37
CA GLU A 109 1.93 -2.01 -16.27
C GLU A 109 1.57 -1.50 -14.87
N GLY A 110 0.42 -1.91 -14.32
CA GLY A 110 -0.08 -1.35 -13.06
C GLY A 110 -1.57 -1.59 -12.83
N ILE A 111 -2.13 -0.82 -11.91
CA ILE A 111 -3.56 -0.80 -11.59
C ILE A 111 -4.09 0.53 -12.10
N ALA A 112 -5.03 0.54 -13.04
CA ALA A 112 -5.71 1.79 -13.41
C ALA A 112 -6.90 2.00 -12.48
N MET A 113 -7.01 3.17 -11.87
CA MET A 113 -8.11 3.53 -10.99
C MET A 113 -8.74 4.85 -11.44
N GLU A 114 -10.06 4.88 -11.56
CA GLU A 114 -10.81 6.07 -11.92
C GLU A 114 -11.90 6.34 -10.89
N ILE A 115 -11.86 7.54 -10.30
CA ILE A 115 -12.83 8.02 -9.33
C ILE A 115 -13.61 9.14 -10.00
N SER A 116 -14.88 8.85 -10.30
CA SER A 116 -15.75 9.73 -11.08
C SER A 116 -16.73 10.48 -10.20
N ASN A 117 -17.25 11.61 -10.71
CA ASN A 117 -18.29 12.41 -10.06
C ASN A 117 -17.89 12.94 -8.68
N VAL A 118 -16.63 13.36 -8.51
CA VAL A 118 -16.18 14.01 -7.28
C VAL A 118 -16.67 15.46 -7.27
N SER A 119 -17.39 15.83 -6.21
CA SER A 119 -17.86 17.20 -5.98
C SER A 119 -17.19 17.77 -4.73
N ALA A 120 -16.45 18.86 -4.89
CA ALA A 120 -15.80 19.55 -3.78
C ALA A 120 -16.10 21.04 -3.78
N VAL A 121 -16.42 21.58 -2.61
CA VAL A 121 -16.57 23.02 -2.35
C VAL A 121 -15.39 23.47 -1.51
N PHE A 122 -14.58 24.34 -2.09
CA PHE A 122 -13.45 24.96 -1.40
C PHE A 122 -13.84 26.35 -0.90
N LYS A 123 -13.42 26.71 0.31
CA LYS A 123 -13.59 28.06 0.87
C LYS A 123 -12.23 28.69 1.13
N GLY A 124 -12.18 30.01 1.10
CA GLY A 124 -10.99 30.78 1.45
C GLY A 124 -11.25 32.27 1.32
N SER A 125 -10.18 33.05 1.38
CA SER A 125 -10.25 34.51 1.23
C SER A 125 -9.34 34.98 0.10
N ILE A 126 -9.85 35.86 -0.75
CA ILE A 126 -9.08 36.51 -1.80
C ILE A 126 -8.74 37.94 -1.38
N GLN A 127 -7.44 38.21 -1.29
CA GLN A 127 -6.87 39.52 -1.06
C GLN A 127 -6.47 40.15 -2.40
N TYR A 128 -6.79 41.43 -2.62
CA TYR A 128 -6.35 42.12 -3.83
C TYR A 128 -6.04 43.61 -3.59
N GLY A 129 -5.17 44.16 -4.43
CA GLY A 129 -4.73 45.55 -4.39
C GLY A 129 -4.34 46.08 -5.76
N TYR A 130 -4.45 47.40 -5.93
CA TYR A 130 -4.11 48.10 -7.18
C TYR A 130 -2.76 48.80 -7.04
N GLY A 131 -1.86 48.67 -8.01
CA GLY A 131 -0.59 49.41 -8.07
C GLY A 131 0.68 48.59 -7.86
N SER A 132 1.70 49.20 -7.23
CA SER A 132 3.04 48.60 -7.04
C SER A 132 3.11 47.68 -5.81
N TRP A 133 4.13 46.82 -5.73
CA TRP A 133 4.39 45.87 -4.62
C TRP A 133 4.43 46.51 -3.22
N LEU A 134 4.55 47.83 -3.10
CA LEU A 134 4.54 48.55 -1.82
C LEU A 134 3.15 48.85 -1.24
N VAL A 135 2.05 48.43 -1.90
CA VAL A 135 0.67 48.72 -1.46
C VAL A 135 0.10 47.55 -0.66
N ASN A 136 -0.39 47.80 0.57
CA ASN A 136 -1.16 46.84 1.36
C ASN A 136 -2.40 46.37 0.57
N PHE A 137 -2.67 45.06 0.55
CA PHE A 137 -3.89 44.51 -0.04
C PHE A 137 -5.12 45.20 0.58
N GLY A 138 -5.72 46.14 -0.15
CA GLY A 138 -6.75 47.03 0.38
C GLY A 138 -8.12 46.38 0.53
N HIS A 139 -8.30 45.19 -0.05
CA HIS A 139 -9.56 44.47 -0.07
C HIS A 139 -9.34 42.97 0.19
N SER A 140 -10.18 42.40 1.04
CA SER A 140 -10.29 40.96 1.30
C SER A 140 -11.74 40.56 1.15
N VAL A 141 -12.01 39.49 0.41
CA VAL A 141 -13.36 38.96 0.16
C VAL A 141 -13.32 37.46 0.32
N ASP A 142 -14.27 36.91 1.07
CA ASP A 142 -14.40 35.46 1.21
C ASP A 142 -15.01 34.86 -0.07
N PHE A 143 -14.60 33.66 -0.43
CA PHE A 143 -15.06 33.00 -1.63
C PHE A 143 -15.38 31.53 -1.39
N GLU A 144 -16.21 31.00 -2.28
CA GLU A 144 -16.43 29.57 -2.46
C GLU A 144 -16.08 29.17 -3.89
N ILE A 145 -15.38 28.04 -4.06
CA ILE A 145 -15.12 27.44 -5.36
C ILE A 145 -15.85 26.11 -5.44
N ASP A 146 -16.83 26.04 -6.34
CA ASP A 146 -17.60 24.83 -6.64
C ASP A 146 -16.91 24.07 -7.78
N SER A 147 -16.59 22.79 -7.54
CA SER A 147 -15.86 21.94 -8.48
C SER A 147 -16.55 20.61 -8.75
N GLN A 148 -16.39 20.12 -9.98
CA GLN A 148 -16.73 18.75 -10.39
C GLN A 148 -15.51 18.15 -11.09
N ILE A 149 -15.04 17.02 -10.56
CA ILE A 149 -13.73 16.46 -10.87
C ILE A 149 -13.86 14.95 -11.10
N ASP A 150 -13.10 14.43 -12.05
CA ASP A 150 -12.73 13.02 -12.09
C ASP A 150 -11.24 12.88 -11.76
N LEU A 151 -10.88 11.86 -11.00
CA LEU A 151 -9.52 11.58 -10.53
C LEU A 151 -9.09 10.23 -11.10
N GLY A 152 -7.97 10.22 -11.83
CA GLY A 152 -7.30 9.00 -12.23
C GLY A 152 -6.00 8.81 -11.46
N ILE A 153 -5.75 7.58 -11.04
CA ILE A 153 -4.52 7.15 -10.36
C ILE A 153 -4.10 5.83 -10.99
N ASN A 154 -2.84 5.73 -11.40
CA ASN A 154 -2.32 4.50 -11.99
C ASN A 154 -1.16 3.91 -11.16
N PRO A 155 -1.41 3.30 -9.97
CA PRO A 155 -0.35 2.77 -9.14
C PRO A 155 0.44 1.66 -9.83
N LYS A 156 1.77 1.73 -9.72
CA LYS A 156 2.68 0.65 -10.10
C LYS A 156 3.30 0.04 -8.86
N LEU A 157 3.29 -1.30 -8.78
CA LEU A 157 3.90 -2.01 -7.66
C LEU A 157 5.35 -2.32 -7.97
N TYR A 158 6.25 -2.02 -7.04
CA TYR A 158 7.67 -2.27 -7.18
C TYR A 158 8.27 -2.76 -5.86
N CYS A 159 9.55 -3.13 -5.91
CA CYS A 159 10.31 -3.43 -4.70
C CYS A 159 11.03 -2.19 -4.18
N GLY A 160 10.51 -1.63 -3.08
CA GLY A 160 11.12 -0.54 -2.33
C GLY A 160 11.72 -1.09 -1.05
N ASP A 161 13.04 -1.02 -0.90
CA ASP A 161 13.77 -1.44 0.31
C ASP A 161 13.46 -2.87 0.79
N GLY A 162 13.18 -3.78 -0.16
CA GLY A 162 12.83 -5.17 0.13
C GLY A 162 11.38 -5.37 0.57
N LYS A 163 10.53 -4.35 0.48
CA LYS A 163 9.07 -4.39 0.70
C LYS A 163 8.31 -4.09 -0.59
N VAL A 164 7.04 -4.46 -0.63
CA VAL A 164 6.11 -4.00 -1.67
C VAL A 164 5.89 -2.50 -1.47
N ALA A 165 6.15 -1.73 -2.51
CA ALA A 165 5.90 -0.29 -2.53
C ALA A 165 5.06 0.09 -3.76
N ALA A 166 4.35 1.21 -3.67
CA ALA A 166 3.48 1.70 -4.73
C ALA A 166 3.98 3.05 -5.26
N ASP A 167 4.21 3.13 -6.57
CA ASP A 167 4.47 4.39 -7.26
C ASP A 167 3.16 4.93 -7.83
N THR A 168 2.68 6.05 -7.29
CA THR A 168 1.46 6.73 -7.71
C THR A 168 1.77 8.06 -8.42
N ALA A 169 2.94 8.19 -9.06
CA ALA A 169 3.33 9.41 -9.77
C ALA A 169 2.38 9.75 -10.93
N ASP A 170 1.80 8.73 -11.58
CA ASP A 170 0.74 8.91 -12.56
C ASP A 170 -0.61 9.13 -11.85
N CYS A 171 -0.85 10.40 -11.53
CA CYS A 171 -2.07 10.89 -10.91
C CYS A 171 -2.54 12.16 -11.63
N TYR A 172 -3.81 12.22 -11.99
CA TYR A 172 -4.40 13.35 -12.71
C TYR A 172 -5.80 13.69 -12.22
N LEU A 173 -6.17 14.95 -12.37
CA LEU A 173 -7.51 15.46 -12.08
C LEU A 173 -8.07 16.13 -13.33
N ASN A 174 -9.25 15.69 -13.75
CA ASN A 174 -10.01 16.25 -14.85
C ASN A 174 -11.12 17.14 -14.28
N PHE A 175 -11.02 18.45 -14.47
CA PHE A 175 -12.00 19.41 -13.96
C PHE A 175 -13.09 19.71 -14.99
N HIS A 176 -14.28 19.15 -14.79
CA HIS A 176 -15.48 19.47 -15.57
C HIS A 176 -16.05 20.84 -15.21
N LYS A 177 -15.89 21.22 -13.94
CA LYS A 177 -16.38 22.49 -13.41
C LYS A 177 -15.39 23.04 -12.38
N LEU A 178 -15.18 24.36 -12.41
CA LEU A 178 -14.47 25.12 -11.38
C LEU A 178 -15.00 26.56 -11.39
N ARG A 179 -15.93 26.89 -10.50
CA ARG A 179 -16.62 28.19 -10.49
C ARG A 179 -16.37 28.93 -9.19
N LEU A 180 -15.91 30.17 -9.31
CA LEU A 180 -15.72 31.08 -8.19
C LEU A 180 -17.02 31.81 -7.86
N HIS A 181 -17.41 31.76 -6.59
CA HIS A 181 -18.49 32.52 -5.98
C HIS A 181 -17.86 33.45 -4.94
N LEU A 182 -18.11 34.76 -5.06
CA LEU A 182 -17.61 35.73 -4.09
C LEU A 182 -18.73 36.03 -3.09
N GLN A 183 -18.39 36.14 -1.81
CA GLN A 183 -19.37 36.42 -0.77
C GLN A 183 -19.61 37.93 -0.64
N GLY A 184 -20.88 38.35 -0.67
CA GLY A 184 -21.33 39.73 -0.47
C GLY A 184 -21.62 40.53 -1.74
N ASP A 185 -22.11 41.76 -1.58
CA ASP A 185 -22.62 42.61 -2.68
C ASP A 185 -21.52 43.23 -3.56
N LYS A 186 -20.25 43.03 -3.20
CA LYS A 186 -19.07 43.53 -3.92
C LYS A 186 -18.49 42.40 -4.77
N GLU A 187 -19.17 42.08 -5.87
CA GLU A 187 -18.65 41.17 -6.89
C GLU A 187 -18.09 41.95 -8.09
N PRO A 188 -16.85 42.44 -8.06
CA PRO A 188 -16.27 43.05 -9.23
C PRO A 188 -16.20 42.04 -10.39
N ASN A 189 -16.91 42.31 -11.48
CA ASN A 189 -16.90 41.45 -12.68
C ASN A 189 -15.49 41.15 -13.19
N TRP A 190 -14.56 42.08 -13.00
CA TRP A 190 -13.16 41.89 -13.38
C TRP A 190 -12.47 40.78 -12.60
N LEU A 191 -12.84 40.55 -11.34
CA LEU A 191 -12.22 39.52 -10.48
C LEU A 191 -12.71 38.13 -10.89
N LYS A 192 -14.00 37.99 -11.22
CA LYS A 192 -14.54 36.76 -11.84
C LYS A 192 -13.84 36.44 -13.15
N LYS A 193 -13.58 37.46 -13.98
CA LYS A 193 -12.84 37.32 -15.24
C LYS A 193 -11.36 36.97 -15.01
N LEU A 194 -10.67 37.65 -14.09
CA LEU A 194 -9.29 37.33 -13.72
C LEU A 194 -9.17 35.88 -13.22
N PHE A 195 -10.15 35.43 -12.43
CA PHE A 195 -10.17 34.04 -11.99
C PHE A 195 -10.30 33.08 -13.17
N THR A 196 -11.31 33.29 -14.01
CA THR A 196 -11.58 32.43 -15.16
C THR A 196 -10.38 32.34 -16.11
N ASP A 197 -9.80 33.49 -16.46
CA ASP A 197 -8.78 33.60 -17.51
C ASP A 197 -7.36 33.25 -17.03
N PHE A 198 -7.09 33.33 -15.72
CA PHE A 198 -5.72 33.20 -15.20
C PHE A 198 -5.60 32.36 -13.93
N ILE A 199 -6.33 32.70 -12.87
CA ILE A 199 -6.15 32.07 -11.54
C ILE A 199 -6.61 30.60 -11.57
N SER A 200 -7.64 30.29 -12.37
CA SER A 200 -8.24 28.95 -12.47
C SER A 200 -7.20 27.87 -12.79
N LEU A 201 -6.24 28.15 -13.68
CA LEU A 201 -5.17 27.23 -14.02
C LEU A 201 -4.27 26.93 -12.82
N THR A 202 -3.82 27.97 -12.13
CA THR A 202 -2.98 27.82 -10.93
C THR A 202 -3.71 27.05 -9.84
N VAL A 203 -4.99 27.36 -9.62
CA VAL A 203 -5.83 26.64 -8.64
C VAL A 203 -5.96 25.16 -9.00
N LYS A 204 -6.21 24.82 -10.28
CA LYS A 204 -6.27 23.41 -10.73
C LYS A 204 -4.97 22.66 -10.46
N LEU A 205 -3.82 23.29 -10.78
CA LEU A 205 -2.51 22.67 -10.59
C LEU A 205 -2.17 22.47 -9.11
N VAL A 206 -2.48 23.47 -8.26
CA VAL A 206 -2.26 23.36 -6.81
C VAL A 206 -3.16 22.29 -6.19
N ILE A 207 -4.45 22.27 -6.56
CA ILE A 207 -5.40 21.24 -6.10
C ILE A 207 -4.92 19.85 -6.51
N LYS A 208 -4.58 19.65 -7.79
CA LYS A 208 -4.00 18.39 -8.28
C LYS A 208 -2.77 17.99 -7.47
N GLY A 209 -1.82 18.91 -7.31
CA GLY A 209 -0.55 18.61 -6.63
C GLY A 209 -0.73 18.17 -5.17
N GLN A 210 -1.59 18.85 -4.41
CA GLN A 210 -1.81 18.51 -3.01
C GLN A 210 -2.61 17.21 -2.84
N ILE A 211 -3.65 17.00 -3.64
CA ILE A 211 -4.45 15.77 -3.58
C ILE A 211 -3.60 14.55 -3.98
N CYS A 212 -2.88 14.61 -5.11
CA CYS A 212 -2.01 13.52 -5.53
C CYS A 212 -0.90 13.22 -4.51
N LYS A 213 -0.40 14.25 -3.82
CA LYS A 213 0.59 14.09 -2.73
C LYS A 213 0.00 13.32 -1.54
N GLU A 214 -1.19 13.69 -1.07
CA GLU A 214 -1.83 12.98 0.04
C GLU A 214 -2.24 11.56 -0.33
N ILE A 215 -2.65 11.32 -1.59
CA ILE A 215 -2.91 9.96 -2.11
C ILE A 215 -1.63 9.11 -2.08
N ASN A 216 -0.51 9.65 -2.55
CA ASN A 216 0.78 8.96 -2.52
C ASN A 216 1.19 8.62 -1.07
N LYS A 217 1.00 9.56 -0.14
CA LYS A 217 1.22 9.33 1.30
C LYS A 217 0.34 8.19 1.81
N ALA A 218 -0.97 8.21 1.50
CA ALA A 218 -1.90 7.18 1.92
C ALA A 218 -1.54 5.80 1.35
N ALA A 219 -1.15 5.72 0.07
CA ALA A 219 -0.75 4.48 -0.58
C ALA A 219 0.48 3.83 0.08
N ASN A 220 1.51 4.62 0.41
CA ASN A 220 2.69 4.10 1.10
C ASN A 220 2.38 3.69 2.54
N ILE A 221 1.58 4.47 3.28
CA ILE A 221 1.13 4.09 4.63
C ILE A 221 0.33 2.79 4.60
N LEU A 222 -0.53 2.59 3.60
CA LEU A 222 -1.26 1.32 3.39
C LEU A 222 -0.30 0.15 3.18
N ALA A 223 0.68 0.31 2.29
CA ALA A 223 1.64 -0.73 1.97
C ALA A 223 2.50 -1.12 3.19
N ASP A 224 2.96 -0.13 3.95
CA ASP A 224 3.74 -0.36 5.17
C ASP A 224 2.89 -1.02 6.26
N PHE A 225 1.69 -0.51 6.51
CA PHE A 225 0.79 -1.07 7.53
C PHE A 225 0.49 -2.55 7.28
N ILE A 226 0.14 -2.93 6.04
CA ILE A 226 -0.18 -4.32 5.70
C ILE A 226 1.03 -5.24 5.93
N GLN A 227 2.23 -4.80 5.52
CA GLN A 227 3.44 -5.61 5.65
C GLN A 227 3.91 -5.70 7.09
N ASP A 228 3.88 -4.61 7.85
CA ASP A 228 4.24 -4.59 9.26
C ASP A 228 3.29 -5.46 10.09
N THR A 229 1.98 -5.41 9.79
CA THR A 229 1.00 -6.29 10.40
C THR A 229 1.30 -7.76 10.06
N ALA A 230 1.63 -8.08 8.81
CA ALA A 230 2.01 -9.44 8.43
C ALA A 230 3.31 -9.92 9.12
N GLU A 231 4.31 -9.04 9.29
CA GLU A 231 5.53 -9.34 10.06
C GLU A 231 5.22 -9.61 11.55
N GLN A 232 4.28 -8.86 12.13
CA GLN A 232 3.81 -9.07 13.51
C GLN A 232 3.12 -10.43 13.67
N PHE A 233 2.25 -10.81 12.74
CA PHE A 233 1.60 -12.13 12.74
C PHE A 233 2.60 -13.30 12.71
N LEU A 234 3.76 -13.09 12.10
CA LEU A 234 4.82 -14.09 11.96
C LEU A 234 5.93 -13.96 13.01
N THR A 235 5.68 -13.18 14.07
CA THR A 235 6.62 -12.95 15.17
C THR A 235 5.99 -13.35 16.50
N ASP A 236 6.67 -14.20 17.25
CA ASP A 236 6.31 -14.54 18.63
C ASP A 236 7.57 -14.81 19.46
N GLY A 237 7.84 -13.97 20.47
CA GLY A 237 9.08 -13.99 21.24
C GLY A 237 10.32 -13.80 20.36
N ASP A 238 11.30 -14.70 20.50
CA ASP A 238 12.56 -14.66 19.74
C ASP A 238 12.47 -15.30 18.34
N ILE A 239 11.29 -15.82 17.96
CA ILE A 239 11.04 -16.42 16.65
C ILE A 239 10.32 -15.39 15.78
N SER A 240 10.91 -15.03 14.65
CA SER A 240 10.30 -14.15 13.66
C SER A 240 10.55 -14.66 12.25
N VAL A 241 9.82 -14.14 11.26
CA VAL A 241 10.04 -14.48 9.86
C VAL A 241 10.23 -13.23 9.01
N ASP A 242 11.30 -13.22 8.22
CA ASP A 242 11.55 -12.19 7.21
C ASP A 242 10.66 -12.43 5.99
N ILE A 243 9.64 -11.61 5.82
CA ILE A 243 8.75 -11.63 4.65
C ILE A 243 9.07 -10.54 3.63
N GLY A 244 10.28 -9.99 3.65
CA GLY A 244 10.72 -9.11 2.57
C GLY A 244 10.57 -9.79 1.22
N ILE A 245 10.24 -9.02 0.18
CA ILE A 245 9.99 -9.56 -1.15
C ILE A 245 11.28 -9.89 -1.91
N ALA A 246 11.20 -10.89 -2.77
CA ALA A 246 12.33 -11.36 -3.58
C ALA A 246 12.39 -10.71 -4.97
N ALA A 247 11.25 -10.23 -5.49
CA ALA A 247 11.11 -9.50 -6.74
C ALA A 247 9.90 -8.56 -6.66
N ALA A 248 9.78 -7.64 -7.63
CA ALA A 248 8.57 -6.81 -7.77
C ALA A 248 7.32 -7.69 -7.97
N PRO A 249 6.16 -7.28 -7.43
CA PRO A 249 4.91 -8.01 -7.65
C PRO A 249 4.53 -8.09 -9.13
N VAL A 250 3.88 -9.19 -9.51
CA VAL A 250 3.34 -9.39 -10.86
C VAL A 250 1.87 -9.03 -10.87
N ILE A 251 1.46 -8.26 -11.88
CA ILE A 251 0.06 -7.91 -12.15
C ILE A 251 -0.33 -8.57 -13.47
N THR A 252 -1.43 -9.33 -13.44
CA THR A 252 -2.10 -9.89 -14.62
C THR A 252 -3.52 -9.29 -14.71
N ALA A 253 -4.29 -9.71 -15.72
CA ALA A 253 -5.69 -9.29 -15.82
C ALA A 253 -6.56 -9.86 -14.67
N ASN A 254 -6.11 -10.94 -14.03
CA ASN A 254 -6.91 -11.71 -13.08
C ASN A 254 -6.38 -11.65 -11.64
N TYR A 255 -5.13 -11.25 -11.42
CA TYR A 255 -4.54 -11.25 -10.08
C TYR A 255 -3.33 -10.32 -9.94
N ILE A 256 -3.02 -10.01 -8.69
CA ILE A 256 -1.80 -9.38 -8.21
C ILE A 256 -1.06 -10.42 -7.34
N GLU A 257 0.21 -10.67 -7.60
CA GLU A 257 0.99 -11.69 -6.90
C GLU A 257 2.33 -11.14 -6.39
N SER A 258 2.62 -11.35 -5.10
CA SER A 258 3.87 -10.97 -4.46
C SER A 258 4.66 -12.19 -3.95
N TYR A 259 5.99 -12.12 -4.09
CA TYR A 259 6.91 -13.23 -3.78
C TYR A 259 7.77 -12.86 -2.57
N HIS A 260 7.60 -13.57 -1.46
CA HIS A 260 8.24 -13.29 -0.18
C HIS A 260 9.34 -14.30 0.12
N LYS A 261 10.46 -13.81 0.67
CA LYS A 261 11.63 -14.65 1.01
C LYS A 261 11.29 -15.68 2.07
N GLY A 262 10.58 -15.29 3.12
CA GLY A 262 10.07 -16.22 4.11
C GLY A 262 11.16 -16.85 5.00
N LEU A 263 12.13 -16.05 5.46
CA LEU A 263 13.31 -16.55 6.17
C LEU A 263 13.11 -16.50 7.68
N THR A 264 12.99 -17.65 8.33
CA THR A 264 12.90 -17.72 9.79
C THR A 264 14.17 -17.17 10.47
N LYS A 265 13.98 -16.33 11.48
CA LYS A 265 15.01 -15.78 12.35
C LYS A 265 14.82 -16.34 13.76
N TYR A 266 15.86 -16.95 14.31
CA TYR A 266 15.88 -17.45 15.69
C TYR A 266 17.31 -17.55 16.21
N ASN A 267 17.58 -17.09 17.45
CA ASN A 267 18.91 -17.13 18.07
C ASN A 267 20.05 -16.57 17.18
N ASN A 268 19.83 -15.40 16.59
CA ASN A 268 20.75 -14.73 15.64
C ASN A 268 21.11 -15.56 14.39
N LYS A 269 20.35 -16.60 14.08
CA LYS A 269 20.46 -17.38 12.84
C LYS A 269 19.29 -17.03 11.93
N VAL A 270 19.58 -16.94 10.64
CA VAL A 270 18.58 -16.74 9.59
C VAL A 270 18.56 -17.98 8.71
N ALA A 271 17.37 -18.54 8.47
CA ALA A 271 17.19 -19.64 7.54
C ALA A 271 17.51 -19.19 6.10
N VAL A 272 17.86 -20.15 5.24
CA VAL A 272 18.19 -19.90 3.84
C VAL A 272 17.27 -20.73 2.97
N ILE A 273 16.72 -20.11 1.93
CA ILE A 273 15.91 -20.76 0.90
C ILE A 273 16.61 -20.55 -0.45
N ASN A 274 16.96 -21.65 -1.11
CA ASN A 274 17.67 -21.64 -2.40
C ASN A 274 17.11 -22.62 -3.45
N GLU A 275 16.21 -23.52 -3.04
CA GLU A 275 15.61 -24.56 -3.88
C GLU A 275 14.09 -24.61 -3.70
N SER A 276 13.45 -23.46 -3.61
CA SER A 276 11.99 -23.41 -3.56
C SER A 276 11.38 -23.98 -4.85
N VAL A 277 10.34 -24.80 -4.67
CA VAL A 277 9.62 -25.48 -5.75
C VAL A 277 8.46 -24.65 -6.31
N PHE A 278 8.34 -23.37 -5.92
CA PHE A 278 7.21 -22.53 -6.34
C PHE A 278 7.07 -22.47 -7.86
N GLN A 279 5.82 -22.63 -8.33
CA GLN A 279 5.41 -22.40 -9.70
C GLN A 279 4.06 -21.68 -9.68
N PRO A 280 3.81 -20.70 -10.57
CA PRO A 280 2.54 -19.97 -10.60
C PRO A 280 1.30 -20.86 -10.78
N SER A 281 1.46 -22.01 -11.44
CA SER A 281 0.39 -23.02 -11.64
C SER A 281 -0.03 -23.76 -10.37
N HIS A 282 0.70 -23.59 -9.25
CA HIS A 282 0.30 -24.15 -7.95
C HIS A 282 -0.88 -23.40 -7.32
N LEU A 283 -1.15 -22.19 -7.78
CA LEU A 283 -2.24 -21.34 -7.29
C LEU A 283 -3.30 -21.19 -8.38
N THR A 284 -4.56 -21.37 -8.00
CA THR A 284 -5.72 -21.14 -8.86
C THR A 284 -6.20 -19.69 -8.73
N GLU A 285 -7.41 -19.41 -9.24
CA GLU A 285 -7.99 -18.06 -9.29
C GLU A 285 -9.48 -18.05 -8.88
N ASP A 286 -9.98 -19.14 -8.27
CA ASP A 286 -11.38 -19.33 -7.85
C ASP A 286 -11.74 -18.74 -6.47
N ARG A 287 -10.75 -18.31 -5.69
CA ARG A 287 -10.86 -17.66 -4.37
C ARG A 287 -10.28 -16.26 -4.40
N MET A 288 -10.64 -15.44 -3.42
CA MET A 288 -10.14 -14.07 -3.32
C MET A 288 -8.64 -13.98 -3.02
N ILE A 289 -8.16 -14.76 -2.05
CA ILE A 289 -6.76 -14.71 -1.63
C ILE A 289 -6.17 -16.10 -1.50
N TYR A 290 -4.90 -16.20 -1.89
CA TYR A 290 -4.10 -17.41 -1.76
C TYR A 290 -2.78 -17.10 -1.10
N PHE A 291 -2.37 -17.98 -0.20
CA PHE A 291 -1.02 -18.08 0.30
C PHE A 291 -0.42 -19.41 -0.13
N TRP A 292 0.70 -19.38 -0.83
CA TRP A 292 1.55 -20.55 -1.02
C TRP A 292 2.69 -20.47 -0.02
N ILE A 293 2.96 -21.53 0.75
CA ILE A 293 3.98 -21.53 1.79
C ILE A 293 4.84 -22.78 1.65
N SER A 294 6.16 -22.59 1.46
CA SER A 294 7.13 -23.66 1.29
C SER A 294 7.40 -24.42 2.59
N ASP A 295 7.75 -25.70 2.47
CA ASP A 295 8.36 -26.44 3.58
C ASP A 295 9.71 -25.85 4.02
N GLN A 296 10.45 -25.18 3.13
CA GLN A 296 11.68 -24.43 3.44
C GLN A 296 11.41 -23.20 4.31
N PHE A 297 10.16 -22.72 4.36
CA PHE A 297 9.68 -21.72 5.31
C PHE A 297 9.20 -22.41 6.61
N LEU A 298 8.35 -23.43 6.50
CA LEU A 298 7.68 -24.05 7.65
C LEU A 298 8.65 -24.86 8.52
N ASN A 299 9.57 -25.62 7.93
CA ASN A 299 10.47 -26.51 8.66
C ASN A 299 11.44 -25.74 9.58
N PRO A 300 12.12 -24.67 9.14
CA PRO A 300 12.93 -23.84 10.04
C PRO A 300 12.11 -23.19 11.14
N MET A 301 10.89 -22.74 10.85
CA MET A 301 9.97 -22.16 11.84
C MET A 301 9.58 -23.20 12.92
N LEU A 302 9.16 -24.39 12.51
CA LEU A 302 8.82 -25.49 13.44
C LEU A 302 10.04 -25.96 14.24
N LYS A 303 11.21 -26.00 13.60
CA LYS A 303 12.48 -26.32 14.28
C LYS A 303 12.83 -25.27 15.34
N ALA A 304 12.65 -23.98 15.05
CA ALA A 304 12.85 -22.91 16.01
C ALA A 304 11.88 -23.05 17.19
N ALA A 305 10.59 -23.27 16.93
CA ALA A 305 9.58 -23.48 17.97
C ALA A 305 9.88 -24.71 18.86
N HIS A 306 10.37 -25.80 18.26
CA HIS A 306 10.81 -26.97 19.01
C HIS A 306 12.03 -26.67 19.90
N GLN A 307 13.04 -25.99 19.35
CA GLN A 307 14.25 -25.60 20.08
C GLN A 307 13.96 -24.61 21.23
N ASP A 308 12.95 -23.77 21.04
CA ASP A 308 12.44 -22.84 22.04
C ASP A 308 11.57 -23.52 23.11
N GLY A 309 11.39 -24.85 23.02
CA GLY A 309 10.66 -25.63 24.01
C GLY A 309 9.14 -25.41 23.97
N ARG A 310 8.58 -24.90 22.87
CA ARG A 310 7.14 -24.59 22.78
C ARG A 310 6.24 -25.80 22.61
N PHE A 311 6.79 -26.94 22.19
CA PHE A 311 6.04 -28.18 22.02
C PHE A 311 5.93 -28.96 23.35
N GLN A 312 5.25 -28.34 24.32
CA GLN A 312 4.94 -28.94 25.62
C GLN A 312 3.44 -28.84 25.89
N LEU A 313 2.82 -29.96 26.27
CA LEU A 313 1.42 -30.02 26.67
C LEU A 313 1.34 -30.66 28.06
N ASN A 314 0.89 -29.89 29.05
CA ASN A 314 0.58 -30.39 30.39
C ASN A 314 -0.92 -30.63 30.49
N VAL A 315 -1.32 -31.89 30.59
CA VAL A 315 -2.74 -32.28 30.72
C VAL A 315 -3.05 -32.54 32.19
N SER A 316 -4.08 -31.88 32.72
CA SER A 316 -4.55 -32.04 34.09
C SER A 316 -5.74 -33.02 34.20
N GLY A 317 -6.00 -33.53 35.42
CA GLY A 317 -6.99 -34.59 35.65
C GLY A 317 -8.44 -34.22 35.28
N GLU A 318 -8.82 -32.93 35.32
CA GLU A 318 -10.15 -32.46 34.93
C GLU A 318 -10.36 -32.45 33.40
N GLU A 319 -9.30 -32.13 32.63
CA GLU A 319 -9.30 -32.18 31.15
C GLU A 319 -9.35 -33.63 30.62
N LEU A 320 -8.81 -34.58 31.39
CA LEU A 320 -8.87 -36.01 31.08
C LEU A 320 -10.29 -36.61 31.18
N THR A 321 -11.15 -36.03 32.02
CA THR A 321 -12.51 -36.56 32.26
C THR A 321 -13.56 -36.14 31.23
N SER A 322 -13.36 -35.04 30.48
CA SER A 322 -14.25 -34.64 29.38
C SER A 322 -13.92 -35.32 28.04
N ASP A 323 -12.74 -35.92 27.90
CA ASP A 323 -12.20 -36.36 26.61
C ASP A 323 -11.58 -37.77 26.62
N ILE A 324 -12.18 -38.71 27.35
CA ILE A 324 -11.74 -40.12 27.27
C ILE A 324 -11.91 -40.69 25.83
N CYS A 325 -12.84 -40.14 25.05
CA CYS A 325 -12.96 -40.40 23.60
C CYS A 325 -11.97 -39.56 22.77
N GLY A 326 -11.68 -38.33 23.19
CA GLY A 326 -10.76 -37.40 22.53
C GLY A 326 -9.30 -37.81 22.60
N ILE A 327 -8.84 -38.43 23.70
CA ILE A 327 -7.43 -38.83 23.89
C ILE A 327 -7.05 -40.05 23.05
N PHE A 328 -7.97 -40.99 22.84
CA PHE A 328 -7.76 -42.12 21.92
C PHE A 328 -7.70 -41.66 20.46
N LEU A 329 -8.41 -40.57 20.12
CA LEU A 329 -8.30 -39.88 18.84
C LEU A 329 -7.05 -38.99 18.76
N MET A 330 -6.58 -38.38 19.85
CA MET A 330 -5.41 -37.49 19.89
C MET A 330 -4.11 -38.19 19.48
N LEU A 331 -3.98 -39.50 19.74
CA LEU A 331 -2.86 -40.33 19.28
C LEU A 331 -2.97 -40.78 17.81
N LEU A 332 -4.19 -40.86 17.26
CA LEU A 332 -4.46 -41.18 15.85
C LEU A 332 -4.53 -39.93 14.95
N TRP A 333 -4.63 -38.75 15.56
CA TRP A 333 -4.82 -37.46 14.91
C TRP A 333 -3.90 -36.44 15.59
N PHE A 334 -2.59 -36.50 15.31
CA PHE A 334 -1.63 -35.49 15.79
C PHE A 334 -1.85 -34.10 15.13
N VAL A 335 -2.66 -34.05 14.07
CA VAL A 335 -2.90 -32.88 13.21
C VAL A 335 -3.90 -31.85 13.79
N PRO A 336 -5.04 -32.22 14.42
CA PRO A 336 -5.99 -31.24 14.94
C PRO A 336 -5.51 -30.48 16.19
N VAL A 337 -4.67 -31.09 17.03
CA VAL A 337 -4.13 -30.41 18.23
C VAL A 337 -3.19 -29.26 17.85
N LEU A 338 -2.33 -29.48 16.84
CA LEU A 338 -1.54 -28.42 16.22
C LEU A 338 -2.43 -27.32 15.62
N GLY A 339 -3.56 -27.71 15.01
CA GLY A 339 -4.54 -26.78 14.47
C GLY A 339 -5.13 -25.84 15.52
N VAL A 340 -5.59 -26.36 16.66
CA VAL A 340 -6.19 -25.54 17.73
C VAL A 340 -5.20 -24.55 18.33
N GLU A 341 -3.97 -24.97 18.60
CA GLU A 341 -2.96 -24.07 19.18
C GLU A 341 -2.47 -23.03 18.16
N LEU A 342 -2.36 -23.41 16.87
CA LEU A 342 -2.05 -22.47 15.79
C LEU A 342 -3.16 -21.43 15.60
N THR A 343 -4.43 -21.86 15.59
CA THR A 343 -5.58 -20.93 15.53
C THR A 343 -5.58 -20.00 16.75
N ARG A 344 -5.31 -20.51 17.95
CA ARG A 344 -5.22 -19.69 19.17
C ARG A 344 -4.08 -18.67 19.10
N LEU A 345 -2.93 -19.03 18.53
CA LEU A 345 -1.81 -18.12 18.31
C LEU A 345 -2.17 -17.05 17.28
N LEU A 346 -2.81 -17.41 16.17
CA LEU A 346 -3.26 -16.47 15.15
C LEU A 346 -4.36 -15.53 15.70
N ASP A 347 -5.28 -16.04 16.51
CA ASP A 347 -6.32 -15.25 17.16
C ASP A 347 -5.73 -14.26 18.18
N LYS A 348 -4.70 -14.66 18.93
CA LYS A 348 -3.95 -13.73 19.80
C LYS A 348 -3.32 -12.57 19.03
N GLN A 349 -2.95 -12.81 17.77
CA GLN A 349 -2.41 -11.78 16.89
C GLN A 349 -3.50 -11.00 16.14
N GLY A 350 -4.79 -11.29 16.36
CA GLY A 350 -5.90 -10.54 15.78
C GLY A 350 -6.53 -11.16 14.55
N LEU A 351 -6.34 -12.46 14.30
CA LEU A 351 -7.00 -13.16 13.17
C LEU A 351 -8.54 -13.02 13.23
N TYR A 352 -9.12 -13.06 14.43
CA TYR A 352 -10.57 -12.87 14.67
C TYR A 352 -11.13 -11.54 14.14
N GLN A 353 -10.28 -10.57 13.83
CA GLN A 353 -10.73 -9.30 13.30
C GLN A 353 -11.04 -9.40 11.79
N PHE A 354 -10.45 -10.36 11.08
CA PHE A 354 -10.68 -10.57 9.65
C PHE A 354 -11.96 -11.38 9.40
N ASP A 355 -12.82 -10.87 8.51
CA ASP A 355 -14.01 -11.60 8.05
C ASP A 355 -13.58 -12.64 6.99
N LEU A 356 -13.14 -13.82 7.43
CA LEU A 356 -12.70 -14.90 6.52
C LEU A 356 -13.86 -15.86 6.20
N PHE A 357 -13.97 -16.24 4.94
CA PHE A 357 -14.98 -17.17 4.44
C PHE A 357 -14.33 -18.35 3.74
N ASN A 358 -14.86 -19.56 4.00
CA ASN A 358 -14.44 -20.81 3.37
C ASN A 358 -12.91 -21.03 3.34
N PRO A 359 -12.18 -20.89 4.47
CA PRO A 359 -10.75 -21.13 4.46
C PRO A 359 -10.46 -22.61 4.21
N GLU A 360 -9.52 -22.87 3.31
CA GLU A 360 -9.07 -24.22 2.95
C GLU A 360 -7.55 -24.29 3.01
N VAL A 361 -7.04 -25.37 3.60
CA VAL A 361 -5.60 -25.67 3.70
C VAL A 361 -5.31 -26.94 2.94
N LEU A 362 -4.57 -26.81 1.84
CA LEU A 362 -4.25 -27.86 0.89
C LEU A 362 -2.76 -28.23 1.00
N PRO A 363 -2.41 -29.26 1.79
CA PRO A 363 -1.04 -29.75 1.81
C PRO A 363 -0.68 -30.42 0.49
N ARG A 364 0.56 -30.20 0.06
CA ARG A 364 1.20 -30.78 -1.12
C ARG A 364 2.63 -31.19 -0.77
N ASP A 365 3.26 -31.95 -1.65
CA ASP A 365 4.65 -32.31 -1.46
C ASP A 365 5.54 -31.06 -1.60
N GLY A 366 6.26 -30.70 -0.53
CA GLY A 366 7.13 -29.52 -0.44
C GLY A 366 6.45 -28.17 -0.13
N PHE A 367 5.13 -28.09 -0.02
CA PHE A 367 4.43 -26.83 0.29
C PHE A 367 2.98 -27.01 0.78
N VAL A 368 2.39 -25.92 1.28
CA VAL A 368 0.98 -25.81 1.64
C VAL A 368 0.37 -24.64 0.88
N VAL A 369 -0.83 -24.83 0.33
CA VAL A 369 -1.65 -23.73 -0.19
C VAL A 369 -2.77 -23.45 0.81
N ILE A 370 -2.90 -22.19 1.20
CA ILE A 370 -4.02 -21.69 1.99
C ILE A 370 -4.83 -20.78 1.08
N GLN A 371 -6.12 -21.03 0.94
CA GLN A 371 -6.99 -20.24 0.08
C GLN A 371 -8.28 -19.89 0.83
N MET A 372 -8.80 -18.70 0.61
CA MET A 372 -10.01 -18.23 1.29
C MET A 372 -10.66 -17.07 0.54
N ASP A 373 -11.93 -16.85 0.84
CA ASP A 373 -12.65 -15.63 0.51
C ASP A 373 -12.64 -14.70 1.73
N PHE A 374 -12.80 -13.39 1.55
CA PHE A 374 -12.84 -12.47 2.67
C PHE A 374 -13.85 -11.34 2.48
N GLY A 375 -14.45 -10.92 3.58
CA GLY A 375 -15.20 -9.68 3.70
C GLY A 375 -14.26 -8.55 4.10
N PHE A 376 -14.63 -7.32 3.78
CA PHE A 376 -13.80 -6.18 4.13
C PHE A 376 -13.76 -5.99 5.67
N PRO A 377 -12.58 -6.08 6.33
CA PRO A 377 -12.46 -5.90 7.77
C PRO A 377 -12.65 -4.43 8.16
N HIS A 378 -13.88 -4.06 8.55
CA HIS A 378 -14.24 -2.65 8.79
C HIS A 378 -13.39 -1.99 9.89
N HIS A 379 -12.95 -2.76 10.89
CA HIS A 379 -12.09 -2.27 11.96
C HIS A 379 -10.68 -1.91 11.46
N LEU A 380 -10.10 -2.67 10.50
CA LEU A 380 -8.81 -2.34 9.89
C LEU A 380 -8.89 -1.03 9.13
N LEU A 381 -10.00 -0.74 8.43
CA LEU A 381 -10.17 0.55 7.78
C LEU A 381 -10.16 1.70 8.79
N VAL A 382 -10.79 1.52 9.96
CA VAL A 382 -10.83 2.55 10.99
C VAL A 382 -9.44 2.80 11.58
N GLU A 383 -8.69 1.73 11.89
CA GLU A 383 -7.33 1.88 12.39
C GLU A 383 -6.39 2.46 11.33
N PHE A 384 -6.52 2.01 10.08
CA PHE A 384 -5.82 2.56 8.93
C PHE A 384 -6.09 4.06 8.77
N LEU A 385 -7.37 4.48 8.77
CA LEU A 385 -7.73 5.88 8.66
C LEU A 385 -7.15 6.67 9.83
N LYS A 386 -7.16 6.14 11.06
CA LYS A 386 -6.49 6.81 12.19
C LYS A 386 -4.99 7.01 11.96
N ARG A 387 -4.27 6.03 11.43
CA ARG A 387 -2.82 6.13 11.15
C ARG A 387 -2.49 7.03 9.96
N THR A 388 -3.38 7.10 8.97
CA THR A 388 -3.18 7.89 7.74
C THR A 388 -3.47 9.37 7.94
N LEU A 389 -4.39 9.66 8.86
CA LEU A 389 -4.96 10.98 9.11
C LEU A 389 -4.40 11.68 10.35
N GLN A 390 -3.47 11.04 11.06
CA GLN A 390 -2.60 11.69 12.07
C GLN A 390 -1.26 12.06 11.44
#